data_AF-A0A8T0FX57-F1
#
_entry.id   AF-A0A8T0FX57-F1
#
_cell.length_a   1.000
_cell.length_b   1.000
_cell.length_c   1.000
_cell.angle_alpha   90.00
_cell.angle_beta   90.00
_cell.angle_gamma   90.00
#
_symmetry.space_group_name_H-M   'P 1'
#
loop_
_entity.id
_entity.type
_entity.pdbx_description
1 polymer ?
#
loop_
_entity_poly.entity_id
_entity_poly.type
_entity_poly.pdbx_seq_one_letter_code
_entity_poly.pdbx_strand_id
1 'polypeptide(L)'
;MSAQEQMRRMLDELMGTRRNGEDNRPEKLHYSSSRVCKSFLLNCCPHEILAATRGDMGQCKKVHDVALRADYENSSKRYEYAFQKEALQHLKSFVAESERRTQFAKVKLAETQELLSTEEAARAVLETYFETGSKPVM
;
A
#
# COMPACT_ATOMS: atom_id res chain seq x y z
N MET A 1 14.70 1.29 -23.32
CA MET A 1 14.80 2.68 -22.83
C MET A 1 16.03 3.29 -23.47
N SER A 2 15.86 4.38 -24.22
CA SER A 2 16.97 5.05 -24.92
C SER A 2 17.83 5.81 -23.90
N ALA A 3 19.14 5.94 -24.13
CA ALA A 3 20.05 6.71 -23.26
C ALA A 3 19.60 8.18 -23.10
N GLN A 4 18.95 8.73 -24.13
CA GLN A 4 18.36 10.07 -24.08
C GLN A 4 17.20 10.17 -23.08
N GLU A 5 16.46 9.08 -22.89
CA GLU A 5 15.30 9.01 -21.99
C GLU A 5 15.74 8.88 -20.53
N GLN A 6 16.84 8.17 -20.27
CA GLN A 6 17.49 8.12 -18.96
C GLN A 6 18.09 9.47 -18.56
N MET A 7 18.79 10.14 -19.50
CA MET A 7 19.30 11.50 -19.26
C MET A 7 18.17 12.50 -19.03
N ARG A 8 17.05 12.39 -19.74
CA ARG A 8 15.87 13.24 -19.51
C ARG A 8 15.30 13.05 -18.11
N ARG A 9 15.11 11.79 -17.65
CA ARG A 9 14.64 11.50 -16.29
C ARG A 9 15.58 12.04 -15.21
N MET A 10 16.88 11.84 -15.37
CA MET A 10 17.88 12.35 -14.42
C MET A 10 17.85 13.89 -14.34
N LEU A 11 17.66 14.56 -15.48
CA LEU A 11 17.54 16.02 -15.54
C LEU A 11 16.21 16.52 -14.96
N ASP A 12 15.12 15.77 -15.13
CA ASP A 12 13.81 16.08 -14.55
C ASP A 12 13.82 15.94 -13.01
N GLU A 13 14.60 15.01 -12.45
CA GLU A 13 14.84 14.88 -11.01
C GLU A 13 15.69 16.04 -10.45
N LEU A 14 16.69 16.51 -11.20
CA LEU A 14 17.63 17.54 -10.74
C LEU A 14 17.09 18.98 -10.90
N MET A 15 16.43 19.27 -12.01
CA MET A 15 16.03 20.63 -12.42
C MET A 15 14.51 20.81 -12.49
N GLY A 16 13.75 19.76 -12.18
CA GLY A 16 12.31 19.71 -12.33
C GLY A 16 11.87 19.51 -13.79
N THR A 17 10.72 18.89 -13.98
CA THR A 17 10.07 18.66 -15.28
C THR A 17 9.68 19.95 -16.03
N ARG A 18 9.93 21.13 -15.44
CA ARG A 18 9.58 22.45 -15.98
C ARG A 18 10.68 23.13 -16.80
N ARG A 19 11.84 22.48 -16.98
CA ARG A 19 13.00 23.04 -17.71
C ARG A 19 12.70 23.40 -19.17
N ASN A 20 11.75 22.71 -19.82
CA ASN A 20 11.54 22.82 -21.27
C ASN A 20 10.46 23.83 -21.70
N GLY A 21 9.85 24.59 -20.80
CA GLY A 21 8.91 25.66 -21.17
C GLY A 21 7.67 25.21 -21.99
N GLU A 22 7.38 23.90 -22.07
CA GLU A 22 6.15 23.40 -22.69
C GLU A 22 4.98 23.63 -21.74
N ASP A 23 4.37 24.81 -21.86
CA ASP A 23 3.13 25.25 -21.19
C ASP A 23 1.87 24.54 -21.76
N ASN A 24 2.02 23.28 -22.18
CA ASN A 24 0.96 22.42 -22.73
C ASN A 24 0.65 21.25 -21.78
N ARG A 25 0.37 21.56 -20.51
CA ARG A 25 -0.28 20.61 -19.59
C ARG A 25 -1.57 21.21 -19.04
N PRO A 26 -2.62 20.37 -18.91
CA PRO A 26 -3.97 20.80 -18.56
C PRO A 26 -3.94 21.54 -17.22
N GLU A 27 -4.55 22.72 -17.19
CA GLU A 27 -5.01 23.46 -16.01
C GLU A 27 -4.21 23.18 -14.73
N LYS A 28 -3.23 24.05 -14.41
CA LYS A 28 -2.33 23.94 -13.24
C LYS A 28 -3.09 23.42 -12.02
N LEU A 29 -2.97 22.12 -11.74
CA LEU A 29 -3.63 21.49 -10.60
C LEU A 29 -3.13 22.19 -9.35
N HIS A 30 -4.05 22.68 -8.52
CA HIS A 30 -3.69 23.33 -7.26
C HIS A 30 -3.57 22.27 -6.17
N TYR A 31 -2.67 22.46 -5.19
CA TYR A 31 -2.49 21.52 -4.07
C TYR A 31 -3.77 21.33 -3.23
N SER A 32 -4.72 22.28 -3.30
CA SER A 32 -6.03 22.19 -2.64
C SER A 32 -7.02 21.25 -3.34
N SER A 33 -6.77 20.84 -4.59
CA SER A 33 -7.69 19.99 -5.35
C SER A 33 -7.86 18.61 -4.71
N SER A 34 -9.09 18.08 -4.68
CA SER A 34 -9.41 16.77 -4.09
C SER A 34 -8.71 15.58 -4.78
N ARG A 35 -8.25 15.78 -6.03
CA ARG A 35 -7.50 14.80 -6.83
C ARG A 35 -6.07 14.59 -6.32
N VAL A 36 -5.52 15.55 -5.59
CA VAL A 36 -4.16 15.50 -5.05
C VAL A 36 -4.17 14.70 -3.75
N CYS A 37 -3.15 13.87 -3.57
CA CYS A 37 -3.01 13.10 -2.35
C CYS A 37 -2.52 14.00 -1.21
N LYS A 38 -3.41 14.30 -0.26
CA LYS A 38 -3.05 15.17 0.88
C LYS A 38 -2.13 14.45 1.87
N SER A 39 -2.21 13.12 1.95
CA SER A 39 -1.22 12.31 2.65
C SER A 39 0.17 12.39 2.00
N PHE A 40 0.26 12.56 0.67
CA PHE A 40 1.55 12.77 -0.01
C PHE A 40 2.12 14.15 0.29
N LEU A 41 1.29 15.19 0.29
CA LEU A 41 1.72 16.55 0.69
C LEU A 41 2.29 16.60 2.11
N LEU A 42 1.85 15.69 2.99
CA LEU A 42 2.33 15.53 4.37
C LEU A 42 3.39 14.42 4.54
N ASN A 43 3.93 13.86 3.44
CA ASN A 43 4.92 12.77 3.44
C ASN A 43 4.49 11.51 4.22
N CYS A 44 3.18 11.25 4.32
CA CYS A 44 2.61 10.13 5.05
C CYS A 44 1.77 9.19 4.17
N CYS A 45 1.98 9.21 2.85
CA CYS A 45 1.19 8.37 1.96
C CYS A 45 1.64 6.89 2.05
N PRO A 46 0.75 5.95 2.45
CA PRO A 46 1.13 4.56 2.62
C PRO A 46 1.57 3.89 1.31
N HIS A 47 1.02 4.32 0.16
CA HIS A 47 1.37 3.78 -1.15
C HIS A 47 2.83 4.06 -1.56
N GLU A 48 3.40 5.18 -1.11
CA GLU A 48 4.79 5.51 -1.44
C GLU A 48 5.76 4.90 -0.43
N ILE A 49 5.41 4.96 0.86
CA ILE A 49 6.21 4.39 1.94
C ILE A 49 6.36 2.87 1.79
N LEU A 50 5.29 2.18 1.36
CA LEU A 50 5.26 0.73 1.23
C LEU A 50 5.62 0.23 -0.17
N ALA A 51 5.91 1.10 -1.13
CA ALA A 51 6.20 0.72 -2.52
C ALA A 51 7.38 -0.27 -2.64
N ALA A 52 8.36 -0.20 -1.73
CA ALA A 52 9.53 -1.10 -1.70
C ALA A 52 9.33 -2.35 -0.84
N THR A 53 8.14 -2.59 -0.30
CA THR A 53 7.88 -3.69 0.63
C THR A 53 7.07 -4.81 -0.02
N ARG A 54 7.12 -6.02 0.56
CA ARG A 54 6.24 -7.14 0.15
C ARG A 54 4.75 -6.87 0.36
N GLY A 55 4.42 -5.79 1.07
CA GLY A 55 3.06 -5.29 1.27
C GLY A 55 2.63 -4.24 0.24
N ASP A 56 3.38 -4.06 -0.86
CA ASP A 56 3.03 -3.09 -1.90
C ASP A 56 1.61 -3.35 -2.42
N MET A 57 0.84 -2.26 -2.52
CA MET A 57 -0.52 -2.25 -3.03
C MET A 57 -0.61 -1.56 -4.40
N GLY A 58 0.53 -1.16 -4.95
CA GLY A 58 0.63 -0.45 -6.21
C GLY A 58 0.41 1.06 -6.08
N GLN A 59 0.23 1.67 -7.24
CA GLN A 59 0.18 3.13 -7.40
C GLN A 59 -1.02 3.75 -6.69
N CYS A 60 -0.80 4.91 -6.05
CA CYS A 60 -1.88 5.65 -5.41
C CYS A 60 -2.91 6.11 -6.46
N LYS A 61 -4.19 6.02 -6.12
CA LYS A 61 -5.29 6.54 -6.96
C LYS A 61 -5.30 8.08 -7.07
N LYS A 62 -4.65 8.75 -6.11
CA LYS A 62 -4.55 10.20 -6.04
C LYS A 62 -3.21 10.66 -6.64
N VAL A 63 -3.17 11.89 -7.15
CA VAL A 63 -1.98 12.45 -7.80
C VAL A 63 -0.89 12.73 -6.76
N HIS A 64 0.31 12.20 -6.99
CA HIS A 64 1.54 12.46 -6.24
C HIS A 64 2.47 13.27 -7.14
N ASP A 65 2.56 14.59 -6.93
CA ASP A 65 3.45 15.46 -7.68
C ASP A 65 4.32 16.25 -6.70
N VAL A 66 5.64 16.09 -6.83
CA VAL A 66 6.64 16.75 -5.99
C VAL A 66 6.56 18.27 -6.12
N ALA A 67 6.15 18.80 -7.28
CA ALA A 67 5.95 20.24 -7.47
C ALA A 67 4.85 20.78 -6.55
N LEU A 68 3.74 20.05 -6.40
CA LEU A 68 2.62 20.45 -5.54
C LEU A 68 2.99 20.40 -4.05
N ARG A 69 3.92 19.52 -3.67
CA ARG A 69 4.44 19.47 -2.30
C ARG A 69 5.27 20.73 -2.00
N ALA A 70 6.15 21.13 -2.90
CA ALA A 70 6.92 22.36 -2.75
C ALA A 70 6.00 23.61 -2.69
N ASP A 71 4.96 23.64 -3.53
CA ASP A 71 3.95 24.71 -3.50
C ASP A 71 3.18 24.73 -2.16
N TYR A 72 2.84 23.56 -1.61
CA TYR A 72 2.18 23.44 -0.32
C TYR A 72 3.07 23.90 0.84
N GLU A 73 4.35 23.50 0.86
CA GLU A 73 5.32 23.90 1.87
C GLU A 73 5.59 25.42 1.85
N ASN A 74 5.57 26.03 0.66
CA ASN A 74 5.66 27.48 0.50
C ASN A 74 4.35 28.21 0.84
N SER A 75 3.20 27.52 0.78
CA SER A 75 1.91 28.13 1.11
C SER A 75 1.75 28.34 2.62
N SER A 76 1.11 29.43 3.02
CA SER A 76 0.86 29.72 4.43
C SER A 76 -0.01 28.61 5.05
N LYS A 77 0.45 28.03 6.17
CA LYS A 77 -0.13 26.93 6.96
C LYS A 77 -1.56 27.12 7.47
N ARG A 78 -2.28 28.15 7.02
CA ARG A 78 -3.64 28.48 7.43
C ARG A 78 -4.64 27.34 7.23
N TYR A 79 -4.36 26.42 6.31
CA TYR A 79 -5.21 25.26 5.99
C TYR A 79 -4.64 23.92 6.47
N GLU A 80 -3.53 23.92 7.22
CA GLU A 80 -2.81 22.70 7.63
C GLU A 80 -3.71 21.72 8.39
N TYR A 81 -4.57 22.22 9.29
CA TYR A 81 -5.49 21.37 10.06
C TYR A 81 -6.47 20.59 9.18
N ALA A 82 -7.02 21.21 8.13
CA ALA A 82 -7.97 20.55 7.24
C ALA A 82 -7.27 19.44 6.43
N PHE A 83 -6.06 19.69 5.96
CA PHE A 83 -5.25 18.70 5.26
C PHE A 83 -4.83 17.53 6.16
N GLN A 84 -4.41 17.82 7.40
CA GLN A 84 -4.08 16.80 8.40
C GLN A 84 -5.29 15.93 8.74
N LYS A 85 -6.48 16.52 8.91
CA LYS A 85 -7.71 15.77 9.20
C LYS A 85 -8.05 14.78 8.08
N GLU A 86 -7.95 15.19 6.82
CA GLU A 86 -8.20 14.30 5.69
C GLU A 86 -7.13 13.20 5.56
N ALA A 87 -5.86 13.54 5.79
CA ALA A 87 -4.79 12.55 5.82
C ALA A 87 -5.02 11.51 6.92
N LEU A 88 -5.45 11.92 8.12
CA LEU A 88 -5.79 11.02 9.21
C LEU A 88 -6.97 10.11 8.87
N GLN A 89 -8.01 10.62 8.22
CA GLN A 89 -9.14 9.79 7.78
C GLN A 89 -8.69 8.74 6.76
N HIS A 90 -7.86 9.13 5.80
CA HIS A 90 -7.28 8.22 4.81
C HIS A 90 -6.43 7.12 5.49
N LEU A 91 -5.58 7.50 6.45
CA LEU A 91 -4.75 6.55 7.20
C LEU A 91 -5.58 5.60 8.07
N LYS A 92 -6.64 6.08 8.73
CA LYS A 92 -7.54 5.22 9.52
C LYS A 92 -8.23 4.17 8.65
N SER A 93 -8.76 4.57 7.50
CA SER A 93 -9.35 3.63 6.54
C SER A 93 -8.31 2.61 6.05
N PHE A 94 -7.07 3.05 5.85
CA PHE A 94 -5.99 2.17 5.43
C PHE A 94 -5.59 1.13 6.50
N VAL A 95 -5.51 1.55 7.77
CA VAL A 95 -5.24 0.64 8.89
C VAL A 95 -6.35 -0.40 9.00
N ALA A 96 -7.62 0.01 8.93
CA ALA A 96 -8.75 -0.90 9.01
C ALA A 96 -8.73 -1.96 7.88
N GLU A 97 -8.36 -1.57 6.66
CA GLU A 97 -8.23 -2.53 5.55
C GLU A 97 -7.05 -3.50 5.77
N SER A 98 -5.93 -3.01 6.31
CA SER A 98 -4.77 -3.84 6.64
C SER A 98 -5.08 -4.85 7.75
N GLU A 99 -5.83 -4.43 8.76
CA GLU A 99 -6.33 -5.31 9.81
C GLU A 99 -7.28 -6.36 9.25
N ARG A 100 -8.20 -5.99 8.36
CA ARG A 100 -9.10 -6.93 7.69
C ARG A 100 -8.34 -7.99 6.90
N ARG A 101 -7.34 -7.59 6.11
CA ARG A 101 -6.46 -8.52 5.39
C ARG A 101 -5.71 -9.46 6.34
N THR A 102 -5.25 -8.93 7.47
CA THR A 102 -4.57 -9.72 8.51
C THR A 102 -5.52 -10.73 9.16
N GLN A 103 -6.74 -10.32 9.49
CA GLN A 103 -7.76 -11.21 10.05
C GLN A 103 -8.11 -12.34 9.08
N PHE A 104 -8.33 -12.01 7.80
CA PHE A 104 -8.59 -13.03 6.78
C PHE A 104 -7.44 -14.04 6.65
N ALA A 105 -6.19 -13.56 6.66
CA ALA A 105 -5.02 -14.43 6.65
C ALA A 105 -4.94 -15.34 7.88
N LYS A 106 -5.30 -14.82 9.07
CA LYS A 106 -5.36 -15.61 10.31
C LYS A 106 -6.44 -16.70 10.26
N VAL A 107 -7.64 -16.37 9.77
CA VAL A 107 -8.74 -17.35 9.62
C VAL A 107 -8.32 -18.46 8.65
N LYS A 108 -7.80 -18.08 7.48
CA LYS A 108 -7.31 -19.06 6.49
C LYS A 108 -6.20 -19.94 7.06
N LEU A 109 -5.29 -19.37 7.85
CA LEU A 109 -4.22 -20.13 8.50
C LEU A 109 -4.81 -21.14 9.51
N ALA A 110 -5.78 -20.73 10.32
CA ALA A 110 -6.44 -21.61 11.29
C ALA A 110 -7.16 -22.78 10.59
N GLU A 111 -7.92 -22.52 9.52
CA GLU A 111 -8.57 -23.57 8.73
C GLU A 111 -7.56 -24.59 8.18
N THR A 112 -6.43 -24.11 7.64
CA THR A 112 -5.38 -25.02 7.14
C THR A 112 -4.73 -25.83 8.26
N GLN A 113 -4.56 -25.25 9.45
CA GLN A 113 -4.01 -25.95 10.62
C GLN A 113 -4.97 -27.03 11.14
N GLU A 114 -6.27 -26.76 11.16
CA GLU A 114 -7.28 -27.75 11.56
C GLU A 114 -7.36 -28.92 10.57
N LEU A 115 -7.34 -28.65 9.26
CA LEU A 115 -7.30 -29.69 8.24
C LEU A 115 -6.05 -30.58 8.38
N LEU A 116 -4.86 -29.98 8.54
CA LEU A 116 -3.64 -30.73 8.74
C LEU A 116 -3.68 -31.57 10.02
N SER A 117 -4.19 -31.02 11.13
CA SER A 117 -4.30 -31.74 12.40
C SER A 117 -5.25 -32.94 12.30
N THR A 118 -6.38 -32.79 11.58
CA THR A 118 -7.33 -33.89 11.36
C THR A 118 -6.77 -34.97 10.44
N GLU A 119 -6.02 -34.59 9.39
CA GLU A 119 -5.32 -35.53 8.52
C GLU A 119 -4.22 -36.30 9.27
N GLU A 120 -3.44 -35.62 10.12
CA GLU A 120 -2.43 -36.23 10.98
C GLU A 120 -3.07 -37.21 11.97
N ALA A 121 -4.18 -36.82 12.60
CA ALA A 121 -4.93 -37.70 13.51
C ALA A 121 -5.48 -38.93 12.78
N ALA A 122 -6.07 -38.77 11.60
CA ALA A 122 -6.58 -39.88 10.80
C ALA A 122 -5.46 -40.83 10.35
N ARG A 123 -4.30 -40.30 9.98
CA ARG A 123 -3.12 -41.09 9.62
C ARG A 123 -2.59 -41.88 10.81
N ALA A 124 -2.45 -41.25 11.98
CA ALA A 124 -2.02 -41.92 13.21
C ALA A 124 -2.99 -43.05 13.59
N VAL A 125 -4.29 -42.79 13.49
CA VAL A 125 -5.33 -43.80 13.71
C VAL A 125 -5.11 -44.98 12.74
N LEU A 126 -5.03 -44.76 11.43
CA LEU A 126 -4.78 -45.85 10.47
C LEU A 126 -3.49 -46.64 10.77
N GLU A 127 -2.41 -45.95 11.14
CA GLU A 127 -1.13 -46.57 11.50
C GLU A 127 -1.29 -47.49 12.72
N THR A 128 -2.00 -47.06 13.76
CA THR A 128 -2.29 -47.92 14.92
C THR A 128 -3.14 -49.15 14.57
N TYR A 129 -4.08 -49.04 13.62
CA TYR A 129 -4.86 -50.19 13.14
C TYR A 129 -3.97 -51.21 12.41
N PHE A 130 -3.04 -50.74 11.57
CA PHE A 130 -2.11 -51.61 10.85
C PHE A 130 -1.12 -52.29 11.81
N GLU A 131 -0.66 -51.60 12.85
CA GLU A 131 0.30 -52.14 13.82
C GLU A 131 -0.34 -53.12 14.82
N THR A 132 -1.56 -52.85 15.28
CA THR A 132 -2.21 -53.64 16.34
C THR A 132 -3.20 -54.68 15.83
N GLY A 133 -3.60 -54.61 14.56
CA GLY A 133 -4.54 -55.54 13.93
C GLY A 133 -5.96 -55.55 14.54
N SER A 134 -6.27 -54.65 15.47
CA SER A 134 -7.54 -54.59 16.20
C SER A 134 -8.24 -53.26 15.92
N LYS A 135 -9.54 -53.31 15.56
CA LYS A 135 -10.35 -52.10 15.37
C LYS A 135 -10.55 -51.39 16.73
N PRO A 136 -10.37 -50.05 16.82
CA PRO A 136 -10.75 -49.27 17.98
C PRO A 136 -12.26 -49.30 18.13
N VAL A 137 -12.65 -49.55 19.36
CA VAL A 137 -14.02 -49.47 19.84
C VAL A 137 -14.35 -47.99 19.99
N MET A 138 -15.43 -47.56 19.35
CA MET A 138 -15.98 -46.20 19.46
C MET A 138 -16.41 -45.87 20.89
#